data_AF-A0A6G7LQE9-F1
#
_entry.id   AF-A0A6G7LQE9-F1
#
_cell.length_a   1.000
_cell.length_b   1.000
_cell.length_c   1.000
_cell.angle_alpha   90.00
_cell.angle_beta   90.00
_cell.angle_gamma   90.00
#
_symmetry.space_group_name_H-M   'P 1'
#
loop_
_entity.id
_entity.type
_entity.pdbx_description
1 polymer ?
#
loop_
_entity_poly.entity_id
_entity_poly.type
_entity_poly.pdbx_seq_one_letter_code
_entity_poly.pdbx_strand_id
1 'polypeptide(L)'
;MNLEQQILLDELANLSKKLVGVVDQLEQCLMEQLEEHEELARVLHDLVFERQKLIEQLVTLPLESSQDVLEQQHQLTLDIERRISVVRKAYADTLITLRGNDRKLNVYRSLDFER
;
A
#
# COMPACT_ATOMS: atom_id res chain seq x y z
N MET A 1 15.20 -19.12 20.95
CA MET A 1 15.03 -18.67 19.56
C MET A 1 16.13 -19.28 18.72
N ASN A 2 15.79 -20.06 17.68
CA ASN A 2 16.79 -20.69 16.81
C ASN A 2 17.25 -19.72 15.70
N LEU A 3 18.34 -20.06 14.99
CA LEU A 3 18.92 -19.21 13.94
C LEU A 3 17.93 -18.95 12.79
N GLU A 4 17.12 -19.95 12.42
CA GLU A 4 16.11 -19.84 11.36
C GLU A 4 15.01 -18.84 11.72
N GLN A 5 14.53 -18.84 12.96
CA GLN A 5 13.58 -17.86 13.47
C GLN A 5 14.16 -16.45 13.43
N GLN A 6 15.42 -16.28 13.83
CA GLN A 6 16.06 -14.97 13.80
C GLN A 6 16.16 -14.42 12.37
N ILE A 7 16.54 -15.25 11.41
CA ILE A 7 16.62 -14.87 9.99
C ILE A 7 15.24 -14.42 9.48
N LEU A 8 14.19 -15.21 9.75
CA LEU A 8 12.83 -14.86 9.34
C LEU A 8 12.33 -13.55 9.98
N LEU A 9 12.67 -13.31 11.24
CA LEU A 9 12.32 -12.05 11.92
C LEU A 9 13.03 -10.85 11.32
N ASP A 10 14.31 -10.99 10.98
CA ASP A 10 15.10 -9.93 10.35
C ASP A 10 14.59 -9.63 8.94
N GLU A 11 14.25 -10.65 8.15
CA GLU A 11 13.62 -10.50 6.85
C GLU A 11 12.27 -9.80 6.96
N LEU A 12 11.42 -10.23 7.89
CA LEU A 12 10.10 -9.63 8.14
C LEU A 12 10.21 -8.18 8.59
N ALA A 13 11.19 -7.84 9.43
CA ALA A 13 11.44 -6.48 9.88
C ALA A 13 11.91 -5.58 8.73
N ASN A 14 12.83 -6.07 7.90
CA ASN A 14 13.31 -5.33 6.72
C ASN A 14 12.19 -5.10 5.71
N LEU A 15 11.37 -6.11 5.47
CA LEU A 15 10.25 -6.01 4.55
C LEU A 15 9.17 -5.06 5.08
N SER A 16 8.88 -5.14 6.38
CA SER A 16 7.97 -4.20 7.07
C SER A 16 8.42 -2.75 6.93
N LYS A 17 9.72 -2.46 7.04
CA LYS A 17 10.28 -1.12 6.80
C LYS A 17 10.07 -0.64 5.37
N LYS A 18 10.32 -1.51 4.37
CA LYS A 18 10.08 -1.18 2.95
C LYS A 18 8.61 -0.89 2.71
N LEU A 19 7.73 -1.71 3.25
CA LEU A 19 6.28 -1.56 3.12
C LEU A 19 5.83 -0.20 3.67
N VAL A 20 6.24 0.16 4.89
CA VAL A 20 5.96 1.49 5.47
C VAL A 20 6.48 2.61 4.57
N GLY A 21 7.70 2.50 4.04
CA GLY A 21 8.26 3.50 3.12
C GLY A 21 7.44 3.68 1.84
N VAL A 22 6.91 2.61 1.25
CA VAL A 22 6.04 2.69 0.06
C VAL A 22 4.69 3.32 0.40
N VAL A 23 4.12 3.04 1.58
CA VAL A 23 2.89 3.71 2.04
C VAL A 23 3.13 5.20 2.28
N ASP A 24 4.27 5.56 2.90
CA ASP A 24 4.66 6.97 3.08
C ASP A 24 4.77 7.69 1.73
N GLN A 25 5.35 7.03 0.71
CA GLN A 25 5.44 7.57 -0.64
C GLN A 25 4.07 7.71 -1.30
N LEU A 26 3.18 6.73 -1.14
CA LEU A 26 1.80 6.81 -1.66
C LEU A 26 1.00 7.96 -1.04
N GLU A 27 1.18 8.22 0.26
CA GLU A 27 0.54 9.35 0.93
C GLU A 27 1.08 10.71 0.47
N GLN A 28 2.35 10.77 0.07
CA GLN A 28 3.01 11.97 -0.43
C GLN A 28 2.87 12.18 -1.94
N CYS A 29 2.59 11.10 -2.67
CA CYS A 29 2.46 11.12 -4.12
C CYS A 29 1.28 12.03 -4.49
N LEU A 30 1.57 13.05 -5.30
CA LEU A 30 0.55 13.96 -5.77
C LEU A 30 -0.34 13.20 -6.76
N MET A 31 -1.65 13.38 -6.65
CA MET A 31 -2.63 12.66 -7.48
C MET A 31 -2.60 13.08 -8.97
N GLU A 32 -1.77 14.07 -9.31
CA GLU A 32 -1.43 14.45 -10.69
C GLU A 32 -0.42 13.46 -11.32
N GLN A 33 0.25 12.65 -10.51
CA GLN A 33 1.23 11.63 -10.91
C GLN A 33 0.62 10.22 -10.85
N LEU A 34 -0.49 10.03 -11.57
CA LEU A 34 -1.26 8.77 -11.56
C LEU A 34 -0.42 7.52 -11.87
N GLU A 35 0.48 7.60 -12.86
CA GLU A 35 1.34 6.46 -13.23
C GLU A 35 2.30 6.07 -12.09
N GLU A 36 2.88 7.06 -11.39
CA GLU A 36 3.74 6.82 -10.24
C GLU A 36 2.96 6.23 -9.06
N HIS A 37 1.73 6.72 -8.84
CA HIS A 37 0.83 6.17 -7.82
C HIS A 37 0.44 4.72 -8.13
N GLU A 38 0.16 4.37 -9.39
CA GLU A 38 -0.16 3.00 -9.80
C GLU A 38 1.04 2.06 -9.64
N GLU A 39 2.25 2.50 -9.99
CA GLU A 39 3.47 1.71 -9.79
C GLU A 39 3.75 1.50 -8.30
N LEU A 40 3.64 2.53 -7.47
CA LEU A 40 3.79 2.40 -6.02
C LEU A 40 2.74 1.45 -5.42
N ALA A 41 1.49 1.49 -5.92
CA ALA A 41 0.44 0.56 -5.49
C ALA A 41 0.76 -0.89 -5.87
N ARG A 42 1.40 -1.11 -7.03
CA ARG A 42 1.87 -2.43 -7.46
C ARG A 42 2.99 -2.94 -6.57
N VAL A 43 4.01 -2.11 -6.32
CA VAL A 43 5.11 -2.44 -5.40
C VAL A 43 4.58 -2.76 -4.01
N LEU A 44 3.60 -1.98 -3.52
CA LEU A 44 2.96 -2.23 -2.23
C LEU A 44 2.29 -3.61 -2.19
N HIS A 45 1.55 -3.97 -3.24
CA HIS A 45 0.89 -5.28 -3.33
C HIS A 45 1.90 -6.43 -3.25
N ASP A 46 3.00 -6.33 -3.99
CA ASP A 46 4.04 -7.37 -4.01
C ASP A 46 4.72 -7.50 -2.63
N LEU A 47 5.02 -6.38 -1.97
CA LEU A 47 5.55 -6.39 -0.61
C LEU A 47 4.56 -6.98 0.40
N VAL A 48 3.28 -6.65 0.32
CA VAL A 48 2.25 -7.25 1.20
C VAL A 48 2.21 -8.77 1.04
N PHE A 49 2.28 -9.25 -0.20
CA PHE A 49 2.27 -10.69 -0.49
C PHE A 49 3.51 -11.41 0.04
N GLU A 50 4.69 -10.82 -0.13
CA GLU A 50 5.93 -11.34 0.45
C GLU A 50 5.89 -11.33 1.99
N ARG A 51 5.35 -10.27 2.60
CA ARG A 51 5.16 -10.18 4.05
C ARG A 51 4.27 -11.30 4.57
N GLN A 52 3.16 -11.56 3.88
CA GLN A 52 2.21 -12.60 4.25
C GLN A 52 2.89 -13.97 4.27
N LYS A 53 3.69 -14.30 3.25
CA LYS A 53 4.45 -15.57 3.21
C LYS A 53 5.38 -15.73 4.40
N LEU A 54 6.09 -14.67 4.79
CA LEU A 54 7.00 -14.71 5.94
C LEU A 54 6.23 -14.91 7.26
N ILE A 55 5.07 -14.28 7.42
CA ILE A 55 4.21 -14.48 8.60
C ILE A 55 3.67 -15.92 8.65
N GLU A 56 3.21 -16.45 7.51
CA GLU A 56 2.74 -17.85 7.41
C GLU A 56 3.84 -18.84 7.81
N GLN A 57 5.08 -18.62 7.36
CA GLN A 57 6.23 -19.42 7.78
C GLN A 57 6.49 -19.27 9.28
N LEU A 58 6.47 -18.05 9.81
CA LEU A 58 6.69 -17.78 11.24
C LEU A 58 5.70 -18.56 12.12
N VAL A 59 4.41 -18.51 11.80
CA VAL A 59 3.32 -19.14 12.57
C VAL A 59 3.43 -20.67 12.62
N THR A 60 4.09 -21.29 11.63
CA THR A 60 4.28 -22.75 11.60
C THR A 60 5.42 -23.25 12.49
N LEU A 61 6.26 -22.35 13.01
CA LEU A 61 7.34 -22.71 13.92
C LEU A 61 6.83 -22.84 15.36
N PRO A 62 7.43 -23.69 16.21
CA PRO A 62 7.13 -23.72 17.63
C PRO A 62 7.63 -22.42 18.29
N LEU A 63 6.69 -21.52 18.60
CA LEU A 63 6.94 -20.16 19.05
C LEU A 63 6.72 -20.04 20.57
N GLU A 64 7.69 -20.48 21.38
CA GLU A 64 7.65 -20.28 22.84
C GLU A 64 7.85 -18.82 23.26
N SER A 65 8.16 -17.90 22.33
CA SER A 65 8.59 -16.52 22.60
C SER A 65 8.08 -15.48 21.59
N SER A 66 7.00 -15.75 20.85
CA SER A 66 6.67 -14.97 19.64
C SER A 66 5.27 -14.40 19.58
N GLN A 67 4.56 -14.44 20.69
CA GLN A 67 3.27 -13.76 20.82
C GLN A 67 3.45 -12.24 20.65
N ASP A 68 4.46 -11.65 21.29
CA ASP A 68 4.77 -10.22 21.16
C ASP A 68 5.10 -9.83 19.70
N VAL A 69 5.85 -10.69 18.99
CA VAL A 69 6.17 -10.47 17.59
C VAL A 69 4.89 -10.50 16.75
N LEU A 70 4.07 -11.54 16.89
CA LEU A 70 2.83 -11.68 16.13
C LEU A 70 1.87 -10.52 16.42
N GLU A 71 1.81 -10.04 17.66
CA GLU A 71 1.01 -8.88 18.05
C GLU A 71 1.53 -7.58 17.41
N GLN A 72 2.85 -7.36 17.40
CA GLN A 72 3.47 -6.24 16.68
C GLN A 72 3.18 -6.30 15.18
N GLN A 73 3.27 -7.49 14.57
CA GLN A 73 2.98 -7.67 13.15
C GLN A 73 1.49 -7.45 12.86
N HIS A 74 0.59 -7.85 13.75
CA HIS A 74 -0.82 -7.59 13.63
C HIS A 74 -1.13 -6.08 13.70
N GLN A 75 -0.58 -5.39 14.69
CA GLN A 75 -0.74 -3.94 14.83
C GLN A 75 -0.24 -3.19 13.59
N LEU A 76 0.92 -3.58 13.07
CA LEU A 76 1.47 -3.00 11.85
C LEU A 76 0.53 -3.21 10.65
N THR A 77 -0.09 -4.40 10.51
CA THR A 77 -1.07 -4.67 9.46
C THR A 77 -2.27 -3.73 9.58
N LEU A 78 -2.83 -3.57 10.78
CA LEU A 78 -3.97 -2.67 11.00
C LEU A 78 -3.64 -1.22 10.67
N ASP A 79 -2.46 -0.75 11.07
CA ASP A 79 -2.00 0.61 10.78
C ASP A 79 -1.86 0.85 9.27
N ILE A 80 -1.25 -0.11 8.56
CA ILE A 80 -1.11 -0.06 7.09
C ILE A 80 -2.47 -0.06 6.40
N GLU A 81 -3.38 -0.96 6.78
CA GLU A 81 -4.73 -1.04 6.20
C GLU A 81 -5.49 0.28 6.35
N ARG A 82 -5.40 0.90 7.54
CA ARG A 82 -6.00 2.20 7.80
C ARG A 82 -5.44 3.27 6.86
N ARG A 83 -4.11 3.31 6.70
CA ARG A 83 -3.43 4.29 5.83
C ARG A 83 -3.77 4.10 4.36
N ILE A 84 -3.72 2.85 3.87
CA ILE A 84 -4.11 2.50 2.49
C ILE A 84 -5.56 2.88 2.21
N SER A 85 -6.47 2.72 3.17
CA SER A 85 -7.88 3.12 3.01
C SER A 85 -8.03 4.62 2.73
N VAL A 86 -7.23 5.46 3.40
CA VAL A 86 -7.21 6.91 3.18
C VAL A 86 -6.66 7.23 1.78
N VAL A 87 -5.52 6.63 1.42
CA VAL A 87 -4.90 6.80 0.08
C VAL A 87 -5.89 6.41 -1.02
N ARG A 88 -6.52 5.24 -0.89
CA ARG A 88 -7.49 4.72 -1.87
C ARG A 88 -8.67 5.66 -2.05
N LYS A 89 -9.16 6.27 -0.96
CA LYS A 89 -10.24 7.26 -1.04
C LYS A 89 -9.81 8.50 -1.80
N ALA A 90 -8.64 9.07 -1.46
CA ALA A 90 -8.09 10.24 -2.14
C ALA A 90 -7.86 9.99 -3.64
N TYR A 91 -7.38 8.80 -3.99
CA TYR A 91 -7.21 8.36 -5.37
C TYR A 91 -8.56 8.29 -6.12
N ALA A 92 -9.58 7.69 -5.51
CA ALA A 92 -10.91 7.61 -6.11
C ALA A 92 -11.54 9.00 -6.33
N ASP A 93 -11.40 9.91 -5.37
CA ASP A 93 -11.90 11.29 -5.48
C ASP A 93 -11.20 12.05 -6.61
N THR A 94 -9.90 11.81 -6.81
CA THR A 94 -9.14 12.40 -7.92
C THR A 94 -9.59 11.86 -9.27
N LEU A 95 -9.79 10.54 -9.40
CA LEU A 95 -10.33 9.93 -10.62
C LEU A 95 -11.71 10.48 -11.00
N ILE A 96 -12.59 10.71 -10.01
CA ILE A 96 -13.90 11.32 -10.23
C ILE A 96 -13.74 12.75 -10.76
N THR A 97 -12.84 13.53 -10.16
CA THR A 97 -12.57 14.91 -10.55
C THR A 97 -12.03 15.00 -11.98
N LEU A 98 -11.08 14.13 -12.34
CA LEU A 98 -10.54 14.05 -13.70
C LEU A 98 -11.62 13.70 -14.73
N ARG A 99 -12.43 12.68 -14.46
CA ARG A 99 -13.57 12.32 -15.33
C ARG A 99 -14.60 13.44 -15.45
N GLY A 100 -14.82 14.20 -14.37
CA GLY A 100 -15.70 15.37 -14.36
C GLY A 100 -15.14 16.52 -15.23
N ASN A 101 -13.83 16.74 -15.19
CA ASN A 101 -13.15 17.74 -16.00
C ASN A 101 -13.11 17.37 -17.49
N ASP A 102 -12.87 16.11 -17.82
CA ASP A 102 -12.92 15.61 -19.22
C ASP A 102 -14.31 15.79 -19.84
N ARG A 103 -15.36 15.51 -19.08
CA ARG A 103 -16.74 15.77 -19.52
C ARG A 103 -16.99 17.25 -19.80
N LYS A 104 -16.49 18.15 -18.94
CA LYS A 104 -16.62 19.60 -19.13
C LYS A 104 -15.84 20.06 -20.37
N LEU A 105 -14.60 19.62 -20.54
CA LEU A 105 -13.78 19.93 -21.73
C LEU A 105 -14.43 19.48 -23.02
N ASN A 106 -15.03 18.28 -23.04
CA ASN A 106 -15.78 17.80 -24.21
C ASN A 106 -17.03 18.64 -24.51
N VAL A 107 -17.76 19.09 -23.49
CA VAL A 107 -18.91 20.00 -23.68
C VAL A 107 -18.48 21.35 -24.24
N TYR A 108 -17.40 21.96 -23.74
CA TYR A 108 -16.87 23.21 -24.29
C TYR A 108 -16.41 23.06 -25.73
N ARG A 109 -15.70 21.98 -26.06
CA ARG A 109 -15.32 21.70 -27.47
C ARG A 109 -16.53 21.51 -28.36
N SER A 110 -17.57 20.80 -27.92
CA SER A 110 -18.79 20.66 -28.74
C SER A 110 -19.54 21.97 -28.94
N LEU A 111 -19.52 22.88 -27.96
CA LEU A 111 -20.15 24.21 -28.08
C LEU A 111 -19.35 25.16 -29.00
N ASP A 112 -18.01 25.05 -29.01
CA ASP A 112 -17.16 25.83 -29.91
C ASP A 112 -17.22 25.33 -31.37
N PHE A 113 -17.60 24.06 -31.61
CA PHE A 113 -17.82 23.52 -32.96
C PHE A 113 -19.17 23.93 -33.58
N GLU A 114 -20.09 24.48 -32.81
CA GLU A 114 -21.40 24.97 -33.27
C GLU A 114 -21.45 26.48 -33.56
N ARG A 115 -20.30 27.17 -33.60
CA ARG A 115 -20.16 28.59 -34.00
C ARG A 115 -19.44 28.73 -35.34
#